data_AF-A0A950M8K4-F1
#
_entry.id   AF-A0A950M8K4-F1
#
_cell.length_a   1.000
_cell.length_b   1.000
_cell.length_c   1.000
_cell.angle_alpha   90.00
_cell.angle_beta   90.00
_cell.angle_gamma   90.00
#
_symmetry.space_group_name_H-M   'P 1'
#
loop_
_entity.id
_entity.type
_entity.pdbx_description
1 polymer ?
#
loop_
_entity_poly.entity_id
_entity_poly.type
_entity_poly.pdbx_seq_one_letter_code
_entity_poly.pdbx_strand_id
1 'polypeptide(L)'
;MSTDWTPNFGGVGRTPPQWNAKRPLRIALLGDFGAGALTGRMDTGAALAKRKPRPVEFDTLEDALQRAGLKLSLPLGPEGAPIEIEIGELEAFHPDELYRNVELFAALASLRKRLNTPASFAAAAKELQEWAEGAGRPVSRVALAAPSRGATPNKGATLDDFARLTGRKARAEVAEADIADYLRRIVGPFVVPAASPNKDAFVAHVDEALSDLMRAVLHHADFQNLESLWRGADFLLRRVETSHALQVHLIDISAEELAADLASNDDLAETGLYKLLVEQPAQDADGGYSYIAACYQFDATPPHTELLGRAARVAAHAGAPFITGMTTDPFVDRREPPHRLVREAFEALKAMPDASYLALLGPRFMLRHVYGKKSDPISSFAFEEFSRGEGLRGMLWGHPALLAMCVLAVRGGQLAIDDLAFHHFRDKDGDSTALPCTDRLIGTDAASLLRAYGINGVMAYKGEARVRLAGLEAINGDGLASSTGAPRKAASDSRADVGASRDQRVTTDWAPAARSAGSVQMSAPAQRLAEPEAAAPAAAAAPAEAVDDELAALLAQLDDSTPAEAAEAKGEEPPPPAEEAPAAAAAEEPMDPDLEALLKELG
;
A
#
# COMPACT_ATOMS: atom_id res chain seq x y z
N MET A 1 -22.14 -18.47 -5.88
CA MET A 1 -21.82 -17.51 -4.80
C MET A 1 -23.10 -16.78 -4.46
N SER A 2 -23.49 -16.75 -3.19
CA SER A 2 -24.73 -16.09 -2.75
C SER A 2 -24.76 -14.64 -3.24
N THR A 3 -25.84 -14.24 -3.90
CA THR A 3 -26.04 -12.88 -4.43
C THR A 3 -26.49 -11.87 -3.38
N ASP A 4 -26.72 -12.34 -2.15
CA ASP A 4 -27.33 -11.56 -1.08
C ASP A 4 -26.26 -11.22 -0.03
N TRP A 5 -26.02 -9.93 0.17
CA TRP A 5 -25.16 -9.37 1.21
C TRP A 5 -26.04 -8.65 2.25
N THR A 6 -25.81 -8.90 3.54
CA THR A 6 -26.49 -8.21 4.64
C THR A 6 -25.44 -7.60 5.55
N PRO A 7 -25.42 -6.27 5.74
CA PRO A 7 -24.41 -5.61 6.55
C PRO A 7 -24.47 -6.06 8.00
N ASN A 8 -23.31 -6.39 8.59
CA ASN A 8 -23.17 -6.54 10.03
C ASN A 8 -22.18 -5.51 10.60
N PHE A 9 -22.72 -4.39 11.09
CA PHE A 9 -21.96 -3.32 11.73
C PHE A 9 -21.78 -3.51 13.25
N GLY A 10 -22.17 -4.65 13.81
CA GLY A 10 -22.18 -4.89 15.27
C GLY A 10 -23.12 -3.95 16.03
N GLY A 11 -23.04 -3.98 17.36
CA GLY A 11 -23.77 -3.08 18.24
C GLY A 11 -23.04 -2.80 19.56
N VAL A 12 -23.53 -1.82 20.31
CA VAL A 12 -23.00 -1.49 21.64
C VAL A 12 -24.18 -1.30 22.59
N GLY A 13 -24.37 -2.23 23.52
CA GLY A 13 -25.46 -2.17 24.51
C GLY A 13 -25.16 -1.32 25.75
N ARG A 14 -24.21 -0.38 25.66
CA ARG A 14 -23.74 0.44 26.79
C ARG A 14 -23.99 1.91 26.49
N THR A 15 -24.39 2.68 27.49
CA THR A 15 -24.54 4.13 27.30
C THR A 15 -23.16 4.78 27.09
N PRO A 16 -22.99 5.65 26.07
CA PRO A 16 -21.76 6.40 25.89
C PRO A 16 -21.40 7.23 27.14
N PRO A 17 -20.11 7.34 27.49
CA PRO A 17 -19.65 8.22 28.56
C PRO A 17 -19.98 9.69 28.24
N GLN A 18 -20.21 10.49 29.29
CA GLN A 18 -20.37 11.93 29.15
C GLN A 18 -19.02 12.64 29.33
N TRP A 19 -18.65 13.40 28.31
CA TRP A 19 -17.38 14.11 28.29
C TRP A 19 -17.51 15.55 28.81
N ASN A 20 -16.54 15.99 29.61
CA ASN A 20 -16.44 17.38 30.03
C ASN A 20 -16.15 18.27 28.82
N ALA A 21 -16.94 19.33 28.63
CA ALA A 21 -16.77 20.28 27.53
C ALA A 21 -15.44 21.07 27.58
N LYS A 22 -14.77 21.13 28.74
CA LYS A 22 -13.48 21.81 28.94
C LYS A 22 -12.28 20.88 28.88
N ARG A 23 -12.45 19.62 28.48
CA ARG A 23 -11.34 18.67 28.33
C ARG A 23 -10.35 19.14 27.24
N PRO A 24 -9.07 18.75 27.32
CA PRO A 24 -8.12 19.03 26.26
C PRO A 24 -8.53 18.37 24.94
N LEU A 25 -8.08 18.96 23.83
CA LEU A 25 -8.19 18.35 22.51
C LEU A 25 -7.20 17.18 22.46
N ARG A 26 -7.71 15.95 22.41
CA ARG A 26 -6.90 14.74 22.37
C ARG A 26 -7.03 14.05 21.01
N ILE A 27 -5.92 13.77 20.35
CA ILE A 27 -5.88 13.04 19.08
C ILE A 27 -5.32 11.64 19.35
N ALA A 28 -6.10 10.61 19.03
CA ALA A 28 -5.61 9.24 18.98
C ALA A 28 -5.08 8.97 17.56
N LEU A 29 -3.77 8.80 17.41
CA LEU A 29 -3.14 8.44 16.15
C LEU A 29 -2.87 6.93 16.13
N LEU A 30 -3.66 6.18 15.37
CA LEU A 30 -3.60 4.73 15.27
C LEU A 30 -2.75 4.31 14.07
N GLY A 31 -1.88 3.33 14.27
CA GLY A 31 -1.05 2.74 13.22
C GLY A 31 -0.09 1.69 13.80
N ASP A 32 0.56 0.92 12.93
CA ASP A 32 1.49 -0.14 13.33
C ASP A 32 2.90 0.40 13.67
N PHE A 33 2.97 1.36 14.60
CA PHE A 33 4.21 2.04 15.00
C PHE A 33 5.28 1.07 15.52
N GLY A 34 4.86 -0.07 16.07
CA GLY A 34 5.73 -1.12 16.59
C GLY A 34 6.13 -2.21 15.59
N ALA A 35 5.73 -2.11 14.32
CA ALA A 35 5.89 -3.17 13.32
C ALA A 35 5.32 -4.53 13.80
N GLY A 36 4.21 -4.49 14.53
CA GLY A 36 3.53 -5.65 15.07
C GLY A 36 3.14 -6.65 14.00
N ALA A 37 2.59 -6.19 12.87
CA ALA A 37 2.18 -7.06 11.78
C ALA A 37 3.36 -7.86 11.18
N LEU A 38 4.53 -7.24 11.09
CA LEU A 38 5.77 -7.90 10.65
C LEU A 38 6.22 -9.01 11.61
N THR A 39 6.02 -8.82 12.91
CA THR A 39 6.33 -9.83 13.93
C THR A 39 5.23 -10.89 14.09
N GLY A 40 4.15 -10.83 13.30
CA GLY A 40 3.01 -11.73 13.38
C GLY A 40 2.12 -11.50 14.62
N ARG A 41 2.17 -10.29 15.19
CA ARG A 41 1.38 -9.89 16.36
C ARG A 41 -0.08 -9.69 15.97
N MET A 42 -0.99 -10.36 16.68
CA MET A 42 -2.43 -10.35 16.43
C MET A 42 -3.20 -10.33 17.75
N ASP A 43 -3.01 -9.27 18.54
CA ASP A 43 -3.72 -9.11 19.82
C ASP A 43 -5.17 -8.63 19.59
N THR A 44 -6.12 -9.18 20.34
CA THR A 44 -7.53 -8.75 20.36
C THR A 44 -8.07 -8.71 21.80
N GLY A 45 -9.25 -8.13 22.00
CA GLY A 45 -9.97 -8.09 23.27
C GLY A 45 -9.12 -7.54 24.41
N ALA A 46 -8.99 -8.31 25.49
CA ALA A 46 -8.23 -7.92 26.67
C ALA A 46 -6.70 -7.78 26.43
N ALA A 47 -6.15 -8.47 25.42
CA ALA A 47 -4.73 -8.33 25.08
C ALA A 47 -4.47 -6.98 24.40
N LEU A 48 -5.30 -6.63 23.39
CA LEU A 48 -5.23 -5.34 22.72
C LEU A 48 -5.57 -4.20 23.70
N ALA A 49 -6.52 -4.38 24.62
CA ALA A 49 -6.85 -3.38 25.64
C ALA A 49 -5.69 -3.03 26.58
N LYS A 50 -4.64 -3.86 26.68
CA LYS A 50 -3.45 -3.54 27.51
C LYS A 50 -2.48 -2.58 26.84
N ARG A 51 -2.67 -2.27 25.55
CA ARG A 51 -1.85 -1.29 24.82
C ARG A 51 -1.95 0.05 25.52
N LYS A 52 -0.80 0.66 25.79
CA LYS A 52 -0.74 2.00 26.41
C LYS A 52 -0.64 3.04 25.29
N PRO A 53 -1.62 3.96 25.17
CA PRO A 53 -1.46 5.14 24.34
C PRO A 53 -0.20 5.91 24.79
N ARG A 54 0.65 6.30 23.84
CA ARG A 54 1.91 7.00 24.11
C ARG A 54 1.75 8.48 23.78
N PRO A 55 1.74 9.39 24.76
CA PRO A 55 1.78 10.82 24.46
C PRO A 55 3.09 11.17 23.75
N VAL A 56 2.99 11.95 22.69
CA VAL A 56 4.14 12.44 21.92
C VAL A 56 4.00 13.93 21.62
N GLU A 57 5.14 14.59 21.63
CA GLU A 57 5.37 15.97 21.24
C GLU A 57 6.52 16.00 20.23
N PHE A 58 6.74 17.13 19.58
CA PHE A 58 7.84 17.27 18.62
C PHE A 58 9.19 16.84 19.23
N ASP A 59 9.47 17.24 20.47
CA ASP A 59 10.73 16.97 21.16
C ASP A 59 10.83 15.54 21.75
N THR A 60 9.71 14.80 21.83
CA THR A 60 9.65 13.46 22.47
C THR A 60 9.36 12.33 21.49
N LEU A 61 9.22 12.64 20.19
CA LEU A 61 8.95 11.64 19.16
C LEU A 61 10.12 10.65 18.99
N GLU A 62 11.36 11.14 18.96
CA GLU A 62 12.57 10.30 18.83
C GLU A 62 12.70 9.33 20.01
N ASP A 63 12.43 9.81 21.23
CA ASP A 63 12.33 9.01 22.44
C ASP A 63 11.30 7.87 22.32
N ALA A 64 10.15 8.16 21.69
CA ALA A 64 9.09 7.17 21.48
C ALA A 64 9.49 6.11 20.43
N LEU A 65 10.21 6.53 19.38
CA LEU A 65 10.77 5.68 18.34
C LEU A 65 11.86 4.77 18.91
N GLN A 66 12.83 5.31 19.63
CA GLN A 66 13.88 4.54 20.28
C GLN A 66 13.32 3.47 21.23
N ARG A 67 12.30 3.83 22.04
CA ARG A 67 11.62 2.88 22.93
C ARG A 67 10.83 1.79 22.20
N ALA A 68 10.49 1.99 20.93
CA ALA A 68 9.84 0.96 20.13
C ALA A 68 10.79 -0.18 19.75
N GLY A 69 12.12 0.06 19.72
CA GLY A 69 13.13 -0.98 19.55
C GLY A 69 12.98 -1.76 18.24
N LEU A 70 12.77 -1.03 17.14
CA LEU A 70 12.32 -1.59 15.87
C LEU A 70 13.46 -2.31 15.15
N LYS A 71 13.20 -3.57 14.78
CA LYS A 71 14.06 -4.39 13.92
C LYS A 71 13.23 -4.91 12.76
N LEU A 72 13.61 -4.51 11.55
CA LEU A 72 12.88 -4.82 10.34
C LEU A 72 13.64 -5.88 9.53
N SER A 73 12.96 -6.99 9.28
CA SER A 73 13.48 -8.11 8.49
C SER A 73 12.90 -8.06 7.07
N LEU A 74 13.69 -7.63 6.08
CA LEU A 74 13.27 -7.50 4.68
C LEU A 74 13.70 -8.72 3.84
N PRO A 75 12.79 -9.44 3.16
CA PRO A 75 13.11 -10.66 2.39
C PRO A 75 13.72 -10.34 1.01
N LEU A 76 14.89 -9.67 1.00
CA LEU A 76 15.56 -9.19 -0.20
C LEU A 76 16.73 -10.08 -0.64
N GLY A 77 17.06 -11.10 0.15
CA GLY A 77 18.13 -12.07 -0.13
C GLY A 77 17.77 -13.17 -1.13
N PRO A 78 18.72 -14.08 -1.40
CA PRO A 78 18.45 -15.29 -2.19
C PRO A 78 17.32 -16.09 -1.52
N GLU A 79 16.38 -16.59 -2.33
CA GLU A 79 15.19 -17.32 -1.85
C GLU A 79 14.35 -16.57 -0.78
N GLY A 80 14.48 -15.25 -0.68
CA GLY A 80 13.78 -14.42 0.31
C GLY A 80 14.47 -14.33 1.67
N ALA A 81 15.75 -14.71 1.77
CA ALA A 81 16.53 -14.57 3.00
C ALA A 81 16.52 -13.11 3.53
N PRO A 82 16.44 -12.90 4.85
CA PRO A 82 16.16 -11.59 5.42
C PRO A 82 17.39 -10.67 5.43
N ILE A 83 17.16 -9.37 5.24
CA ILE A 83 18.10 -8.29 5.59
C ILE A 83 17.52 -7.61 6.81
N GLU A 84 18.27 -7.60 7.91
CA GLU A 84 17.87 -6.94 9.15
C GLU A 84 18.29 -5.47 9.13
N ILE A 85 17.36 -4.58 9.50
CA ILE A 85 17.57 -3.14 9.60
C ILE A 85 17.04 -2.67 10.95
N GLU A 86 17.90 -2.03 11.73
CA GLU A 86 17.51 -1.43 13.02
C GLU A 86 17.08 0.02 12.82
N ILE A 87 15.92 0.38 13.38
CA ILE A 87 15.39 1.75 13.32
C ILE A 87 15.28 2.28 14.75
N GLY A 88 16.23 3.14 15.12
CA GLY A 88 16.30 3.78 16.44
C GLY A 88 15.89 5.26 16.47
N GLU A 89 15.94 5.93 15.33
CA GLU A 89 15.67 7.37 15.15
C GLU A 89 15.18 7.64 13.72
N LEU A 90 14.62 8.83 13.45
CA LEU A 90 14.09 9.15 12.10
C LEU A 90 15.17 9.12 11.01
N GLU A 91 16.40 9.48 11.34
CA GLU A 91 17.53 9.44 10.40
C GLU A 91 17.92 8.02 9.99
N ALA A 92 17.54 6.99 10.74
CA ALA A 92 17.77 5.59 10.35
C ALA A 92 17.06 5.20 9.04
N PHE A 93 16.05 5.97 8.62
CA PHE A 93 15.40 5.81 7.31
C PHE A 93 16.18 6.49 6.16
N HIS A 94 17.20 7.30 6.46
CA HIS A 94 17.97 8.02 5.47
C HIS A 94 18.98 7.09 4.76
N PRO A 95 19.19 7.21 3.44
CA PRO A 95 20.10 6.33 2.68
C PRO A 95 21.53 6.33 3.19
N ASP A 96 22.02 7.45 3.70
CA ASP A 96 23.37 7.52 4.27
C ASP A 96 23.50 6.68 5.56
N GLU A 97 22.45 6.61 6.39
CA GLU A 97 22.45 5.72 7.56
C GLU A 97 22.29 4.27 7.17
N LEU A 98 21.41 3.96 6.21
CA LEU A 98 21.28 2.61 5.66
C LEU A 98 22.61 2.10 5.08
N TYR A 99 23.30 2.94 4.32
CA TYR A 99 24.62 2.61 3.75
C TYR A 99 25.68 2.34 4.83
N ARG A 100 25.63 3.06 5.96
CA ARG A 100 26.55 2.87 7.08
C ARG A 100 26.26 1.62 7.91
N ASN A 101 24.98 1.34 8.16
CA ASN A 101 24.57 0.42 9.22
C ASN A 101 24.13 -0.95 8.72
N VAL A 102 23.82 -1.11 7.43
CA VAL A 102 23.42 -2.40 6.85
C VAL A 102 24.64 -3.07 6.18
N GLU A 103 24.96 -4.28 6.64
CA GLU A 103 26.19 -5.02 6.30
C GLU A 103 26.41 -5.19 4.80
N LEU A 104 25.33 -5.38 4.03
CA LEU A 104 25.42 -5.58 2.58
C LEU A 104 25.97 -4.36 1.83
N PHE A 105 25.69 -3.14 2.28
CA PHE A 105 26.29 -1.95 1.66
C PHE A 105 27.79 -1.86 1.95
N ALA A 106 28.22 -2.24 3.17
CA ALA A 106 29.64 -2.32 3.50
C ALA A 106 30.37 -3.38 2.65
N ALA A 107 29.73 -4.52 2.40
CA ALA A 107 30.26 -5.58 1.54
C ALA A 107 30.40 -5.11 0.07
N LEU A 108 29.40 -4.42 -0.48
CA LEU A 108 29.47 -3.82 -1.83
C LEU A 108 30.54 -2.72 -1.91
N ALA A 109 30.66 -1.87 -0.88
CA ALA A 109 31.70 -0.85 -0.80
C ALA A 109 33.11 -1.46 -0.80
N SER A 110 33.29 -2.57 -0.06
CA SER A 110 34.54 -3.34 -0.05
C SER A 110 34.87 -3.93 -1.42
N LEU A 111 33.89 -4.55 -2.10
CA LEU A 111 34.05 -5.05 -3.46
C LEU A 111 34.46 -3.93 -4.43
N ARG A 112 33.78 -2.79 -4.39
CA ARG A 112 34.11 -1.60 -5.19
C ARG A 112 35.54 -1.12 -4.94
N LYS A 113 36.00 -1.12 -3.69
CA LYS A 113 37.38 -0.76 -3.32
C LYS A 113 38.40 -1.76 -3.87
N ARG A 114 38.10 -3.06 -3.81
CA ARG A 114 38.96 -4.12 -4.38
C ARG A 114 39.11 -4.01 -5.89
N LEU A 115 38.04 -3.65 -6.61
CA LEU A 115 38.07 -3.40 -8.05
C LEU A 115 38.87 -2.14 -8.41
N ASN A 116 38.89 -1.15 -7.52
CA ASN A 116 39.68 0.06 -7.74
C ASN A 116 41.18 -0.09 -7.43
N THR A 117 41.56 -1.15 -6.72
CA THR A 117 42.93 -1.38 -6.26
C THR A 117 43.65 -2.36 -7.19
N PRO A 118 44.77 -1.97 -7.85
CA PRO A 118 45.46 -2.82 -8.83
C PRO A 118 45.84 -4.21 -8.33
N ALA A 119 46.27 -4.32 -7.06
CA ALA A 119 46.71 -5.57 -6.46
C ALA A 119 45.58 -6.61 -6.27
N SER A 120 44.33 -6.16 -6.10
CA SER A 120 43.16 -7.03 -5.88
C SER A 120 42.21 -7.10 -7.07
N PHE A 121 42.46 -6.31 -8.12
CA PHE A 121 41.56 -6.19 -9.26
C PHE A 121 41.28 -7.53 -9.94
N ALA A 122 42.32 -8.30 -10.28
CA ALA A 122 42.16 -9.56 -11.01
C ALA A 122 41.30 -10.58 -10.24
N ALA A 123 41.45 -10.66 -8.91
CA ALA A 123 40.66 -11.55 -8.08
C ALA A 123 39.19 -11.10 -7.99
N ALA A 124 38.94 -9.81 -7.76
CA ALA A 124 37.58 -9.25 -7.69
C ALA A 124 36.84 -9.30 -9.03
N ALA A 125 37.56 -9.08 -10.14
CA ALA A 125 37.04 -9.20 -11.49
C ALA A 125 36.57 -10.64 -11.79
N LYS A 126 37.36 -11.64 -11.39
CA LYS A 126 37.02 -13.04 -11.56
C LYS A 126 35.77 -13.41 -10.76
N GLU A 127 35.69 -12.98 -9.50
CA GLU A 127 34.53 -13.17 -8.62
C GLU A 127 33.24 -12.59 -9.23
N LEU A 128 33.29 -11.35 -9.77
CA LEU A 128 32.15 -10.75 -10.48
C LEU A 128 31.71 -11.57 -11.70
N GLN A 129 32.67 -12.03 -12.51
CA GLN A 129 32.37 -12.82 -13.71
C GLN A 129 31.68 -14.14 -13.35
N GLU A 130 32.07 -14.79 -12.26
CA GLU A 130 31.43 -16.02 -11.76
C GLU A 130 29.98 -15.78 -11.31
N TRP A 131 29.61 -14.55 -10.92
CA TRP A 131 28.24 -14.19 -10.53
C TRP A 131 27.30 -13.92 -11.73
N ALA A 132 27.84 -13.62 -12.91
CA ALA A 132 27.06 -13.34 -14.11
C ALA A 132 26.20 -14.54 -14.57
N GLU A 133 26.67 -15.76 -14.31
CA GLU A 133 26.02 -17.01 -14.77
C GLU A 133 24.73 -17.36 -14.00
N GLY A 134 24.38 -16.61 -12.94
CA GLY A 134 23.18 -16.84 -12.11
C GLY A 134 22.18 -15.68 -12.11
N ALA A 135 22.19 -14.81 -13.13
CA ALA A 135 21.49 -13.53 -13.12
C ALA A 135 19.96 -13.63 -12.99
N GLY A 136 19.44 -13.29 -11.79
CA GLY A 136 18.02 -13.05 -11.54
C GLY A 136 17.58 -11.64 -11.95
N ARG A 137 16.35 -11.25 -11.57
CA ARG A 137 15.87 -9.87 -11.76
C ARG A 137 16.49 -8.93 -10.70
N PRO A 138 16.72 -7.64 -11.01
CA PRO A 138 17.11 -6.63 -10.01
C PRO A 138 16.24 -6.71 -8.75
N VAL A 139 16.84 -6.54 -7.57
CA VAL A 139 16.15 -6.73 -6.28
C VAL A 139 15.10 -5.62 -6.04
N SER A 140 15.32 -4.42 -6.59
CA SER A 140 14.34 -3.33 -6.56
C SER A 140 12.99 -3.73 -7.15
N ARG A 141 13.00 -4.45 -8.27
CA ARG A 141 11.78 -4.92 -8.95
C ARG A 141 11.03 -5.97 -8.14
N VAL A 142 11.73 -6.76 -7.32
CA VAL A 142 11.11 -7.75 -6.42
C VAL A 142 10.46 -7.02 -5.25
N ALA A 143 11.16 -6.05 -4.65
CA ALA A 143 10.66 -5.27 -3.52
C ALA A 143 9.37 -4.51 -3.85
N LEU A 144 9.28 -3.92 -5.04
CA LEU A 144 8.10 -3.19 -5.52
C LEU A 144 6.85 -4.06 -5.70
N ALA A 145 6.99 -5.38 -5.79
CA ALA A 145 5.87 -6.30 -5.94
C ALA A 145 5.32 -6.81 -4.60
N ALA A 146 6.03 -6.58 -3.50
CA ALA A 146 5.64 -7.07 -2.18
C ALA A 146 4.46 -6.24 -1.61
N PRO A 147 3.40 -6.88 -1.08
CA PRO A 147 2.37 -6.16 -0.35
C PRO A 147 2.89 -5.69 1.02
N SER A 148 2.48 -4.49 1.45
CA SER A 148 2.74 -4.02 2.83
C SER A 148 1.85 -4.77 3.81
N ARG A 149 2.41 -5.16 4.96
CA ARG A 149 1.65 -5.59 6.14
C ARG A 149 1.42 -4.41 7.08
N GLY A 150 0.34 -4.41 7.84
CA GLY A 150 0.11 -3.47 8.93
C GLY A 150 -0.75 -2.24 8.60
N ALA A 151 -0.84 -1.85 7.33
CA ALA A 151 -1.53 -0.62 6.90
C ALA A 151 -2.90 -0.84 6.24
N THR A 152 -3.17 -2.02 5.70
CA THR A 152 -4.37 -2.30 4.90
C THR A 152 -4.93 -3.66 5.33
N PRO A 153 -6.20 -3.75 5.76
CA PRO A 153 -6.82 -5.05 5.99
C PRO A 153 -6.82 -5.89 4.70
N ASN A 154 -6.77 -7.22 4.82
CA ASN A 154 -6.75 -8.09 3.64
C ASN A 154 -8.04 -7.93 2.81
N LYS A 155 -7.89 -7.38 1.60
CA LYS A 155 -8.98 -7.08 0.65
C LYS A 155 -9.90 -8.27 0.34
N GLY A 156 -9.37 -9.50 0.38
CA GLY A 156 -10.11 -10.73 0.08
C GLY A 156 -10.75 -11.39 1.30
N ALA A 157 -10.51 -10.89 2.51
CA ALA A 157 -11.00 -11.50 3.74
C ALA A 157 -12.41 -10.98 4.11
N THR A 158 -13.24 -11.90 4.59
CA THR A 158 -14.55 -11.60 5.20
C THR A 158 -14.42 -11.29 6.69
N LEU A 159 -15.48 -10.81 7.35
CA LEU A 159 -15.50 -10.67 8.81
C LEU A 159 -15.14 -11.99 9.53
N ASP A 160 -15.67 -13.11 9.06
CA ASP A 160 -15.36 -14.42 9.63
C ASP A 160 -13.88 -14.79 9.44
N ASP A 161 -13.29 -14.44 8.29
CA ASP A 161 -11.86 -14.66 8.05
C ASP A 161 -11.02 -13.79 8.98
N PHE A 162 -11.38 -12.51 9.18
CA PHE A 162 -10.71 -11.61 10.12
C PHE A 162 -10.81 -12.13 11.56
N ALA A 163 -11.98 -12.61 11.99
CA ALA A 163 -12.16 -13.19 13.31
C ALA A 163 -11.30 -14.45 13.52
N ARG A 164 -11.01 -15.20 12.45
CA ARG A 164 -10.14 -16.40 12.48
C ARG A 164 -8.64 -16.09 12.43
N LEU A 165 -8.22 -14.84 12.21
CA LEU A 165 -6.81 -14.46 12.21
C LEU A 165 -6.17 -14.57 13.61
N THR A 166 -6.96 -14.69 14.67
CA THR A 166 -6.47 -14.79 16.04
C THR A 166 -5.72 -16.11 16.28
N GLY A 167 -4.52 -16.04 16.86
CA GLY A 167 -3.80 -17.21 17.39
C GLY A 167 -2.83 -17.91 16.42
N ARG A 168 -2.66 -17.44 15.18
CA ARG A 168 -1.59 -17.93 14.30
C ARG A 168 -0.36 -17.04 14.39
N LYS A 169 0.70 -17.53 15.05
CA LYS A 169 2.05 -17.03 14.79
C LYS A 169 2.48 -17.53 13.41
N ALA A 170 2.28 -16.70 12.38
CA ALA A 170 2.86 -16.99 11.08
C ALA A 170 4.26 -16.39 11.01
N ARG A 171 5.28 -17.20 11.26
CA ARG A 171 6.61 -16.99 10.69
C ARG A 171 7.06 -18.32 10.11
N ALA A 172 7.31 -18.34 8.81
CA ALA A 172 8.26 -19.30 8.27
C ALA A 172 9.64 -18.78 8.70
N GLU A 173 10.41 -19.58 9.45
CA GLU A 173 11.83 -19.31 9.62
C GLU A 173 12.47 -19.45 8.24
N VAL A 174 12.78 -18.31 7.61
CA VAL A 174 13.60 -18.29 6.40
C VAL A 174 15.04 -18.37 6.86
N ALA A 175 15.79 -19.33 6.31
CA ALA A 175 17.19 -19.53 6.64
C ALA A 175 18.00 -18.27 6.31
N GLU A 176 18.94 -17.91 7.19
CA GLU A 176 19.98 -16.93 6.86
C GLU A 176 20.82 -17.47 5.70
N ALA A 177 21.11 -16.61 4.73
CA ALA A 177 22.02 -16.94 3.64
C ALA A 177 23.41 -16.36 3.92
N ASP A 178 24.44 -16.94 3.29
CA ASP A 178 25.78 -16.37 3.34
C ASP A 178 25.80 -15.03 2.60
N ILE A 179 26.56 -14.06 3.10
CA ILE A 179 26.76 -12.73 2.50
C ILE A 179 27.20 -12.88 1.03
N ALA A 180 28.03 -13.88 0.73
CA ALA A 180 28.43 -14.17 -0.64
C ALA A 180 27.25 -14.46 -1.58
N ASP A 181 26.22 -15.17 -1.10
CA ASP A 181 25.02 -15.48 -1.86
C ASP A 181 24.14 -14.23 -2.07
N TYR A 182 24.04 -13.35 -1.06
CA TYR A 182 23.41 -12.04 -1.23
C TYR A 182 24.13 -11.22 -2.29
N LEU A 183 25.47 -11.12 -2.23
CA LEU A 183 26.24 -10.35 -3.20
C LEU A 183 26.07 -10.90 -4.62
N ARG A 184 26.10 -12.22 -4.79
CA ARG A 184 25.82 -12.88 -6.08
C ARG A 184 24.43 -12.50 -6.59
N ARG A 185 23.40 -12.54 -5.73
CA ARG A 185 22.00 -12.20 -6.06
C ARG A 185 21.80 -10.73 -6.43
N ILE A 186 22.50 -9.82 -5.75
CA ILE A 186 22.38 -8.37 -5.89
C ILE A 186 23.18 -7.87 -7.09
N VAL A 187 24.41 -8.34 -7.26
CA VAL A 187 25.34 -7.85 -8.29
C VAL A 187 25.17 -8.59 -9.61
N GLY A 188 24.90 -9.89 -9.58
CA GLY A 188 24.77 -10.75 -10.77
C GLY A 188 23.90 -10.19 -11.90
N PRO A 189 22.71 -9.61 -11.65
CA PRO A 189 21.85 -9.01 -12.68
C PRO A 189 22.51 -7.88 -13.50
N PHE A 190 23.57 -7.26 -12.98
CA PHE A 190 24.25 -6.12 -13.61
C PHE A 190 25.56 -6.52 -14.27
N VAL A 191 26.06 -7.74 -14.05
CA VAL A 191 27.33 -8.17 -14.64
C VAL A 191 27.10 -8.68 -16.06
N VAL A 192 27.66 -7.96 -17.03
CA VAL A 192 27.76 -8.44 -18.42
C VAL A 192 29.06 -9.24 -18.59
N PRO A 193 29.01 -10.52 -19.01
CA PRO A 193 30.21 -11.28 -19.34
C PRO A 193 31.01 -10.59 -20.45
N ALA A 194 32.31 -10.38 -20.21
CA ALA A 194 33.22 -9.79 -21.19
C ALA A 194 34.55 -10.57 -21.22
N ALA A 195 35.09 -10.78 -22.42
CA ALA A 195 36.35 -11.51 -22.63
C ALA A 195 37.57 -10.77 -22.07
N SER A 196 37.48 -9.46 -21.83
CA SER A 196 38.53 -8.65 -21.21
C SER A 196 37.95 -7.84 -20.04
N PRO A 197 38.41 -8.07 -18.80
CA PRO A 197 38.03 -7.29 -17.63
C PRO A 197 38.29 -5.80 -17.84
N ASN A 198 37.22 -5.00 -17.95
CA ASN A 198 37.31 -3.54 -17.94
C ASN A 198 37.00 -3.04 -16.52
N LYS A 199 38.00 -2.41 -15.89
CA LYS A 199 37.88 -1.87 -14.53
C LYS A 199 36.69 -0.92 -14.40
N ASP A 200 36.55 0.04 -15.32
CA ASP A 200 35.52 1.08 -15.21
C ASP A 200 34.12 0.49 -15.39
N ALA A 201 33.98 -0.52 -16.26
CA ALA A 201 32.73 -1.25 -16.45
C ALA A 201 32.33 -2.03 -15.18
N PHE A 202 33.27 -2.74 -14.55
CA PHE A 202 32.98 -3.48 -13.31
C PHE A 202 32.67 -2.58 -12.12
N VAL A 203 33.35 -1.44 -11.99
CA VAL A 203 32.98 -0.44 -10.97
C VAL A 203 31.57 0.08 -11.24
N ALA A 204 31.22 0.37 -12.50
CA ALA A 204 29.87 0.81 -12.87
C ALA A 204 28.79 -0.25 -12.55
N HIS A 205 29.06 -1.54 -12.78
CA HIS A 205 28.12 -2.62 -12.42
C HIS A 205 27.87 -2.66 -10.90
N VAL A 206 28.91 -2.48 -10.09
CA VAL A 206 28.76 -2.43 -8.62
C VAL A 206 28.03 -1.16 -8.18
N ASP A 207 28.29 -0.02 -8.81
CA ASP A 207 27.58 1.24 -8.51
C ASP A 207 26.09 1.16 -8.86
N GLU A 208 25.71 0.46 -9.95
CA GLU A 208 24.31 0.19 -10.27
C GLU A 208 23.68 -0.79 -9.28
N ALA A 209 24.38 -1.87 -8.92
CA ALA A 209 23.92 -2.83 -7.92
C ALA A 209 23.70 -2.18 -6.53
N LEU A 210 24.56 -1.24 -6.16
CA LEU A 210 24.44 -0.43 -4.94
C LEU A 210 23.18 0.44 -4.97
N SER A 211 22.94 1.12 -6.09
CA SER A 211 21.73 1.93 -6.31
C SER A 211 20.47 1.08 -6.32
N ASP A 212 20.52 -0.10 -6.94
CA ASP A 212 19.41 -1.05 -6.99
C ASP A 212 19.03 -1.59 -5.61
N LEU A 213 20.02 -1.99 -4.80
CA LEU A 213 19.81 -2.42 -3.43
C LEU A 213 19.22 -1.29 -2.57
N MET A 214 19.72 -0.07 -2.71
CA MET A 214 19.18 1.07 -1.97
C MET A 214 17.71 1.34 -2.34
N ARG A 215 17.37 1.34 -3.64
CA ARG A 215 15.96 1.42 -4.08
C ARG A 215 15.13 0.25 -3.54
N ALA A 216 15.66 -0.97 -3.53
CA ALA A 216 14.97 -2.15 -3.01
C ALA A 216 14.60 -2.01 -1.52
N VAL A 217 15.49 -1.45 -0.71
CA VAL A 217 15.20 -1.17 0.71
C VAL A 217 14.17 -0.05 0.84
N LEU A 218 14.43 1.11 0.23
CA LEU A 218 13.57 2.31 0.35
C LEU A 218 12.16 2.10 -0.21
N HIS A 219 12.01 1.22 -1.21
CA HIS A 219 10.73 0.96 -1.88
C HIS A 219 10.05 -0.32 -1.38
N HIS A 220 10.66 -1.03 -0.41
CA HIS A 220 10.00 -2.18 0.18
C HIS A 220 8.77 -1.74 0.96
N ALA A 221 7.63 -2.37 0.70
CA ALA A 221 6.34 -1.93 1.22
C ALA A 221 6.28 -1.90 2.77
N ASP A 222 6.91 -2.89 3.43
CA ASP A 222 7.02 -2.91 4.90
C ASP A 222 7.93 -1.79 5.46
N PHE A 223 9.02 -1.44 4.75
CA PHE A 223 9.90 -0.34 5.13
C PHE A 223 9.18 1.00 4.98
N GLN A 224 8.53 1.21 3.83
CA GLN A 224 7.74 2.42 3.57
C GLN A 224 6.57 2.58 4.53
N ASN A 225 5.89 1.50 4.92
CA ASN A 225 4.81 1.59 5.90
C ASN A 225 5.32 2.21 7.20
N LEU A 226 6.41 1.65 7.75
CA LEU A 226 7.01 2.13 8.98
C LEU A 226 7.56 3.55 8.86
N GLU A 227 8.29 3.84 7.77
CA GLU A 227 8.80 5.19 7.48
C GLU A 227 7.65 6.21 7.38
N SER A 228 6.57 5.86 6.69
CA SER A 228 5.41 6.75 6.50
C SER A 228 4.68 7.07 7.78
N LEU A 229 4.59 6.12 8.73
CA LEU A 229 3.96 6.32 10.03
C LEU A 229 4.79 7.28 10.90
N TRP A 230 6.09 7.04 11.02
CA TRP A 230 6.97 7.85 11.87
C TRP A 230 7.22 9.24 11.29
N ARG A 231 7.53 9.35 9.99
CA ARG A 231 7.60 10.66 9.31
C ARG A 231 6.25 11.36 9.26
N GLY A 232 5.16 10.60 9.21
CA GLY A 232 3.80 11.15 9.29
C GLY A 232 3.45 11.75 10.65
N ALA A 233 3.91 11.11 11.74
CA ALA A 233 3.79 11.65 13.09
C ALA A 233 4.63 12.93 13.25
N ASP A 234 5.89 12.93 12.77
CA ASP A 234 6.74 14.13 12.73
C ASP A 234 6.09 15.26 11.92
N PHE A 235 5.57 14.95 10.73
CA PHE A 235 4.86 15.89 9.87
C PHE A 235 3.70 16.57 10.60
N LEU A 236 2.89 15.80 11.34
CA LEU A 236 1.77 16.34 12.12
C LEU A 236 2.26 17.19 13.28
N LEU A 237 3.20 16.69 14.09
CA LEU A 237 3.70 17.36 15.29
C LEU A 237 4.40 18.69 14.98
N ARG A 238 5.06 18.81 13.82
CA ARG A 238 5.63 20.09 13.34
C ARG A 238 4.58 21.12 12.94
N ARG A 239 3.34 20.70 12.68
CA ARG A 239 2.25 21.55 12.17
C ARG A 239 1.19 21.87 13.23
N VAL A 240 1.25 21.23 14.39
CA VAL A 240 0.31 21.47 15.50
C VAL A 240 1.06 21.85 16.77
N GLU A 241 0.55 22.85 17.49
CA GLU A 241 1.12 23.27 18.77
C GLU A 241 0.61 22.36 19.89
N THR A 242 1.40 21.33 20.22
CA THR A 242 1.11 20.43 21.35
C THR A 242 1.29 21.16 22.69
N SER A 243 0.39 20.88 23.63
CA SER A 243 0.40 21.44 24.98
C SER A 243 -0.56 20.65 25.88
N HIS A 244 -0.74 21.07 27.14
CA HIS A 244 -1.82 20.53 27.97
C HIS A 244 -3.22 20.69 27.35
N ALA A 245 -3.42 21.64 26.42
CA ALA A 245 -4.70 21.83 25.73
C ALA A 245 -4.85 21.00 24.43
N LEU A 246 -3.74 20.51 23.86
CA LEU A 246 -3.70 19.71 22.64
C LEU A 246 -2.68 18.58 22.78
N GLN A 247 -3.18 17.35 22.88
CA GLN A 247 -2.36 16.15 23.10
C GLN A 247 -2.48 15.21 21.91
N VAL A 248 -1.35 14.65 21.46
CA VAL A 248 -1.31 13.61 20.42
C VAL A 248 -0.80 12.31 21.04
N HIS A 249 -1.59 11.25 20.94
CA HIS A 249 -1.26 9.94 21.49
C HIS A 249 -1.09 8.92 20.36
N LEU A 250 0.09 8.29 20.29
CA LEU A 250 0.31 7.14 19.41
C LEU A 250 -0.32 5.89 20.02
N ILE A 251 -1.10 5.15 19.24
CA ILE A 251 -1.70 3.88 19.63
C ILE A 251 -1.26 2.82 18.61
N ASP A 252 -0.35 1.95 19.06
CA ASP A 252 0.29 0.90 18.27
C ASP A 252 -0.68 -0.29 18.06
N ILE A 253 -1.35 -0.30 16.90
CA ILE A 253 -2.31 -1.30 16.45
C ILE A 253 -2.13 -1.44 14.93
N SER A 254 -1.99 -2.66 14.43
CA SER A 254 -1.99 -2.90 12.98
C SER A 254 -3.41 -2.90 12.39
N ALA A 255 -3.54 -2.67 11.08
CA ALA A 255 -4.82 -2.78 10.38
C ALA A 255 -5.44 -4.17 10.54
N GLU A 256 -4.62 -5.21 10.60
CA GLU A 256 -5.03 -6.60 10.81
C GLU A 256 -5.48 -6.85 12.26
N GLU A 257 -4.77 -6.31 13.27
CA GLU A 257 -5.20 -6.34 14.68
C GLU A 257 -6.54 -5.62 14.84
N LEU A 258 -6.70 -4.44 14.24
CA LEU A 258 -7.96 -3.68 14.23
C LEU A 258 -9.10 -4.51 13.62
N ALA A 259 -8.87 -5.09 12.44
CA ALA A 259 -9.87 -5.88 11.74
C ALA A 259 -10.29 -7.12 12.54
N ALA A 260 -9.30 -7.87 13.05
CA ALA A 260 -9.56 -9.06 13.87
C ALA A 260 -10.28 -8.72 15.18
N ASP A 261 -9.89 -7.64 15.85
CA ASP A 261 -10.52 -7.21 17.10
C ASP A 261 -11.98 -6.79 16.88
N LEU A 262 -12.24 -5.96 15.87
CA LEU A 262 -13.61 -5.52 15.53
C LEU A 262 -14.50 -6.66 15.03
N ALA A 263 -13.93 -7.68 14.38
CA ALA A 263 -14.66 -8.84 13.92
C ALA A 263 -14.88 -9.91 15.01
N SER A 264 -14.10 -9.86 16.10
CA SER A 264 -14.12 -10.90 17.15
C SER A 264 -15.47 -11.04 17.88
N ASN A 265 -16.25 -9.96 17.96
CA ASN A 265 -17.51 -9.92 18.71
C ASN A 265 -18.52 -8.98 18.03
N ASP A 266 -19.81 -9.32 18.08
CA ASP A 266 -20.88 -8.41 17.62
C ASP A 266 -21.18 -7.31 18.64
N ASP A 267 -21.02 -7.59 19.94
CA ASP A 267 -21.06 -6.55 20.97
C ASP A 267 -19.70 -5.86 21.03
N LEU A 268 -19.59 -4.71 20.38
CA LEU A 268 -18.34 -3.98 20.23
C LEU A 268 -17.81 -3.49 21.58
N ALA A 269 -18.62 -3.44 22.64
CA ALA A 269 -18.15 -3.13 23.99
C ALA A 269 -17.10 -4.13 24.52
N GLU A 270 -17.08 -5.35 23.98
CA GLU A 270 -16.14 -6.38 24.40
C GLU A 270 -14.79 -6.32 23.67
N THR A 271 -14.72 -5.58 22.57
CA THR A 271 -13.50 -5.40 21.77
C THR A 271 -12.43 -4.64 22.54
N GLY A 272 -11.17 -4.91 22.22
CA GLY A 272 -10.05 -4.17 22.80
C GLY A 272 -10.06 -2.70 22.41
N LEU A 273 -10.44 -2.40 21.17
CA LEU A 273 -10.52 -1.05 20.63
C LEU A 273 -11.52 -0.19 21.42
N TYR A 274 -12.70 -0.73 21.73
CA TYR A 274 -13.68 -0.03 22.56
C TYR A 274 -13.13 0.26 23.97
N LYS A 275 -12.45 -0.72 24.58
CA LYS A 275 -11.84 -0.55 25.90
C LYS A 275 -10.77 0.54 25.88
N LEU A 276 -9.93 0.60 24.84
CA LEU A 276 -8.88 1.62 24.67
C LEU A 276 -9.41 3.03 24.40
N LEU A 277 -10.45 3.15 23.56
CA LEU A 277 -10.90 4.46 23.06
C LEU A 277 -12.08 5.05 23.86
N VAL A 278 -12.83 4.20 24.57
CA VAL A 278 -14.04 4.59 25.30
C VAL A 278 -13.88 4.39 26.80
N GLU A 279 -13.61 3.16 27.25
CA GLU A 279 -13.64 2.84 28.69
C GLU A 279 -12.48 3.43 29.47
N GLN A 280 -11.25 3.23 28.99
CA GLN A 280 -10.06 3.74 29.67
C GLN A 280 -10.04 5.27 29.71
N PRO A 281 -10.32 6.00 28.61
CA PRO A 281 -10.33 7.45 28.65
C PRO A 281 -11.50 8.03 29.47
N ALA A 282 -12.57 7.27 29.71
CA ALA A 282 -13.64 7.66 30.64
C ALA A 282 -13.19 7.67 32.11
N GLN A 283 -12.09 6.99 32.44
CA GLN A 283 -11.50 6.95 33.77
C GLN A 283 -10.30 7.91 33.91
N ASP A 284 -9.84 8.46 32.80
CA ASP A 284 -8.73 9.41 32.73
C ASP A 284 -9.18 10.82 33.15
N ALA A 285 -8.33 11.53 33.89
CA ALA A 285 -8.59 12.91 34.33
C ALA A 285 -8.76 13.88 33.15
N ASP A 286 -8.02 13.63 32.05
CA ASP A 286 -8.08 14.45 30.84
C ASP A 286 -9.26 14.03 29.92
N GLY A 287 -10.01 12.97 30.27
CA GLY A 287 -11.20 12.51 29.55
C GLY A 287 -10.90 11.92 28.16
N GLY A 288 -11.95 11.66 27.37
CA GLY A 288 -11.81 10.96 26.08
C GLY A 288 -11.16 11.75 24.95
N TYR A 289 -10.94 11.06 23.83
CA TYR A 289 -10.42 11.63 22.60
C TYR A 289 -11.40 12.60 21.95
N SER A 290 -10.86 13.56 21.18
CA SER A 290 -11.61 14.49 20.34
C SER A 290 -11.65 14.06 18.87
N TYR A 291 -10.59 13.40 18.41
CA TYR A 291 -10.44 12.84 17.07
C TYR A 291 -9.67 11.53 17.12
N ILE A 292 -10.04 10.58 16.25
CA ILE A 292 -9.31 9.34 16.02
C ILE A 292 -8.80 9.38 14.58
N ALA A 293 -7.50 9.62 14.41
CA ALA A 293 -6.83 9.55 13.14
C ALA A 293 -6.26 8.14 12.97
N ALA A 294 -6.87 7.33 12.10
CA ALA A 294 -6.43 5.98 11.83
C ALA A 294 -5.62 5.97 10.52
N CYS A 295 -4.34 5.64 10.62
CA CYS A 295 -3.44 5.56 9.47
C CYS A 295 -3.59 4.21 8.75
N TYR A 296 -4.83 3.87 8.36
CA TYR A 296 -5.15 2.66 7.61
C TYR A 296 -5.83 2.99 6.27
N GLN A 297 -5.45 2.22 5.26
CA GLN A 297 -6.01 2.32 3.92
C GLN A 297 -7.08 1.24 3.73
N PHE A 298 -8.33 1.64 3.52
CA PHE A 298 -9.43 0.71 3.20
C PHE A 298 -9.68 0.63 1.69
N ASP A 299 -10.08 -0.55 1.22
CA ASP A 299 -10.50 -0.85 -0.13
C ASP A 299 -12.04 -0.76 -0.29
N ALA A 300 -12.47 -0.58 -1.53
CA ALA A 300 -13.89 -0.57 -1.90
C ALA A 300 -14.49 -2.00 -1.94
N THR A 301 -14.62 -2.65 -0.77
CA THR A 301 -15.23 -3.99 -0.64
C THR A 301 -16.28 -4.03 0.48
N PRO A 302 -17.33 -4.87 0.39
CA PRO A 302 -18.33 -4.98 1.46
C PRO A 302 -17.74 -5.32 2.84
N PRO A 303 -16.77 -6.25 2.99
CA PRO A 303 -16.14 -6.52 4.29
C PRO A 303 -15.40 -5.32 4.89
N HIS A 304 -14.72 -4.51 4.07
CA HIS A 304 -14.08 -3.28 4.55
C HIS A 304 -15.12 -2.25 4.99
N THR A 305 -16.23 -2.14 4.26
CA THR A 305 -17.36 -1.29 4.65
C THR A 305 -17.97 -1.72 5.99
N GLU A 306 -18.05 -3.03 6.27
CA GLU A 306 -18.51 -3.55 7.57
C GLU A 306 -17.56 -3.19 8.70
N LEU A 307 -16.24 -3.33 8.49
CA LEU A 307 -15.22 -2.87 9.44
C LEU A 307 -15.32 -1.37 9.71
N LEU A 308 -15.51 -0.56 8.67
CA LEU A 308 -15.71 0.89 8.79
C LEU A 308 -16.96 1.24 9.59
N GLY A 309 -18.07 0.52 9.37
CA GLY A 309 -19.28 0.70 10.17
C GLY A 309 -19.07 0.32 11.64
N ARG A 310 -18.39 -0.80 11.93
CA ARG A 310 -18.02 -1.20 13.30
C ARG A 310 -17.13 -0.13 13.96
N ALA A 311 -16.13 0.38 13.26
CA ALA A 311 -15.27 1.45 13.75
C ALA A 311 -16.06 2.75 14.02
N ALA A 312 -16.99 3.12 13.14
CA ALA A 312 -17.87 4.28 13.30
C ALA A 312 -18.73 4.19 14.58
N ARG A 313 -19.22 2.99 14.94
CA ARG A 313 -19.96 2.79 16.20
C ARG A 313 -19.08 2.98 17.43
N VAL A 314 -17.87 2.44 17.43
CA VAL A 314 -16.90 2.67 18.52
C VAL A 314 -16.58 4.16 18.64
N ALA A 315 -16.37 4.84 17.51
CA ALA A 315 -16.11 6.26 17.40
C ALA A 315 -17.25 7.14 17.95
N ALA A 316 -18.50 6.77 17.66
CA ALA A 316 -19.69 7.42 18.20
C ALA A 316 -19.75 7.33 19.74
N HIS A 317 -19.40 6.17 20.31
CA HIS A 317 -19.33 6.01 21.77
C HIS A 317 -18.13 6.74 22.39
N ALA A 318 -17.00 6.80 21.67
CA ALA A 318 -15.85 7.62 22.07
C ALA A 318 -16.17 9.13 22.01
N GLY A 319 -17.20 9.55 21.28
CA GLY A 319 -17.50 10.96 21.01
C GLY A 319 -16.42 11.65 20.17
N ALA A 320 -15.70 10.86 19.36
CA ALA A 320 -14.56 11.28 18.54
C ALA A 320 -14.70 10.65 17.15
N PRO A 321 -14.72 11.42 16.04
CA PRO A 321 -14.88 10.84 14.72
C PRO A 321 -13.62 10.05 14.32
N PHE A 322 -13.85 8.92 13.66
CA PHE A 322 -12.85 8.06 13.04
C PHE A 322 -12.53 8.56 11.64
N ILE A 323 -11.28 8.96 11.42
CA ILE A 323 -10.81 9.60 10.20
C ILE A 323 -9.72 8.72 9.59
N THR A 324 -9.97 8.17 8.40
CA THR A 324 -9.11 7.15 7.79
C THR A 324 -9.03 7.26 6.26
N GLY A 325 -8.17 6.48 5.62
CA GLY A 325 -7.97 6.45 4.16
C GLY A 325 -8.91 5.48 3.43
N MET A 326 -9.30 5.84 2.20
CA MET A 326 -10.07 4.99 1.27
C MET A 326 -9.44 5.03 -0.14
N THR A 327 -9.37 3.89 -0.82
CA THR A 327 -8.87 3.84 -2.21
C THR A 327 -9.79 4.65 -3.11
N THR A 328 -9.22 5.51 -3.96
CA THR A 328 -10.03 6.40 -4.81
C THR A 328 -10.39 5.79 -6.16
N ASP A 329 -9.58 4.87 -6.67
CA ASP A 329 -9.64 4.36 -8.04
C ASP A 329 -11.02 3.84 -8.46
N PRO A 330 -11.73 3.07 -7.64
CA PRO A 330 -13.06 2.55 -8.01
C PRO A 330 -14.13 3.63 -8.16
N PHE A 331 -13.91 4.84 -7.64
CA PHE A 331 -14.94 5.87 -7.49
C PHE A 331 -14.77 7.06 -8.43
N VAL A 332 -13.71 7.12 -9.23
CA VAL A 332 -13.35 8.31 -10.01
C VAL A 332 -13.67 8.21 -11.50
N ASP A 333 -14.17 7.06 -11.98
CA ASP A 333 -14.65 6.89 -13.36
C ASP A 333 -16.18 6.67 -13.39
N ARG A 334 -16.89 7.57 -14.06
CA ARG A 334 -18.35 7.46 -14.26
C ARG A 334 -18.74 6.30 -15.16
N ARG A 335 -17.88 5.90 -16.09
CA ARG A 335 -18.15 4.85 -17.08
C ARG A 335 -18.05 3.46 -16.46
N GLU A 336 -17.23 3.34 -15.43
CA GLU A 336 -16.98 2.10 -14.69
C GLU A 336 -17.33 2.31 -13.21
N PRO A 337 -18.63 2.45 -12.88
CA PRO A 337 -19.03 2.63 -11.49
C PRO A 337 -18.66 1.39 -10.65
N PRO A 338 -18.45 1.55 -9.33
CA PRO A 338 -18.18 0.43 -8.43
C PRO A 338 -19.22 -0.68 -8.58
N HIS A 339 -18.80 -1.92 -8.34
CA HIS A 339 -19.68 -3.09 -8.36
C HIS A 339 -20.94 -2.87 -7.50
N ARG A 340 -22.09 -3.44 -7.89
CA ARG A 340 -23.39 -3.26 -7.23
C ARG A 340 -23.31 -3.41 -5.71
N LEU A 341 -22.70 -4.50 -5.23
CA LEU A 341 -22.54 -4.78 -3.79
C LEU A 341 -21.75 -3.71 -3.04
N VAL A 342 -20.74 -3.10 -3.68
CA VAL A 342 -19.98 -2.00 -3.09
C VAL A 342 -20.87 -0.78 -2.92
N ARG A 343 -21.70 -0.46 -3.93
CA ARG A 343 -22.63 0.66 -3.85
C ARG A 343 -23.67 0.45 -2.76
N GLU A 344 -24.28 -0.74 -2.71
CA GLU A 344 -25.24 -1.12 -1.66
C GLU A 344 -24.60 -1.05 -0.26
N ALA A 345 -23.35 -1.49 -0.13
CA ALA A 345 -22.62 -1.40 1.12
C ALA A 345 -22.38 0.05 1.57
N PHE A 346 -21.96 0.93 0.67
CA PHE A 346 -21.78 2.35 0.99
C PHE A 346 -23.10 3.04 1.35
N GLU A 347 -24.21 2.72 0.67
CA GLU A 347 -25.52 3.26 1.04
C GLU A 347 -25.96 2.79 2.43
N ALA A 348 -25.74 1.51 2.77
CA ALA A 348 -25.99 1.01 4.12
C ALA A 348 -25.11 1.70 5.18
N LEU A 349 -23.83 1.93 4.89
CA LEU A 349 -22.90 2.61 5.78
C LEU A 349 -23.32 4.07 6.02
N LYS A 350 -23.72 4.80 4.96
CA LYS A 350 -24.23 6.18 5.08
C LYS A 350 -25.54 6.29 5.87
N ALA A 351 -26.39 5.26 5.79
CA ALA A 351 -27.66 5.22 6.49
C ALA A 351 -27.52 4.96 8.00
N MET A 352 -26.33 4.57 8.48
CA MET A 352 -26.09 4.36 9.90
C MET A 352 -26.35 5.64 10.72
N PRO A 353 -26.97 5.54 11.91
CA PRO A 353 -27.06 6.67 12.84
C PRO A 353 -25.70 7.26 13.22
N ASP A 354 -24.69 6.38 13.29
CA ASP A 354 -23.32 6.68 13.68
C ASP A 354 -22.44 7.15 12.49
N ALA A 355 -23.00 7.26 11.27
CA ALA A 355 -22.24 7.64 10.07
C ALA A 355 -21.55 9.02 10.18
N SER A 356 -22.11 9.93 10.97
CA SER A 356 -21.52 11.25 11.23
C SER A 356 -20.18 11.21 11.99
N TYR A 357 -19.80 10.05 12.54
CA TYR A 357 -18.52 9.81 13.21
C TYR A 357 -17.49 9.13 12.31
N LEU A 358 -17.72 9.01 10.99
CA LEU A 358 -16.76 8.43 10.06
C LEU A 358 -16.42 9.41 8.94
N ALA A 359 -15.13 9.69 8.75
CA ALA A 359 -14.61 10.45 7.62
C ALA A 359 -13.64 9.59 6.79
N LEU A 360 -13.87 9.54 5.49
CA LEU A 360 -12.98 8.87 4.53
C LEU A 360 -12.26 9.93 3.70
N LEU A 361 -10.95 9.76 3.53
CA LEU A 361 -10.12 10.65 2.71
C LEU A 361 -9.26 9.86 1.72
N GLY A 362 -8.94 10.50 0.61
CA GLY A 362 -7.96 9.99 -0.35
C GLY A 362 -7.79 10.97 -1.50
N PRO A 363 -6.67 10.91 -2.25
CA PRO A 363 -5.59 9.92 -2.17
C PRO A 363 -4.51 10.33 -1.14
N ARG A 364 -3.36 9.65 -1.10
CA ARG A 364 -2.25 9.93 -0.17
C ARG A 364 -1.40 11.11 -0.66
N PHE A 365 -0.55 11.66 0.20
CA PHE A 365 0.30 12.83 -0.11
C PHE A 365 1.79 12.55 0.13
N MET A 366 2.70 13.27 -0.51
CA MET A 366 4.14 13.01 -0.40
C MET A 366 4.70 13.50 0.94
N LEU A 367 5.44 12.65 1.65
CA LEU A 367 6.02 12.98 2.98
C LEU A 367 7.43 13.55 2.92
N ARG A 368 8.26 13.08 1.99
CA ARG A 368 9.65 13.55 1.82
C ARG A 368 10.00 13.73 0.36
N HIS A 369 11.00 14.57 0.09
CA HIS A 369 11.58 14.65 -1.24
C HIS A 369 12.26 13.33 -1.61
N VAL A 370 12.25 13.05 -2.90
CA VAL A 370 12.93 11.88 -3.48
C VAL A 370 14.44 12.15 -3.48
N TYR A 371 15.25 11.18 -3.05
CA TYR A 371 16.69 11.35 -2.99
C TYR A 371 17.31 11.43 -4.39
N GLY A 372 18.22 12.37 -4.58
CA GLY A 372 18.85 12.62 -5.87
C GLY A 372 19.67 13.90 -5.87
N LYS A 373 20.61 14.01 -6.81
CA LYS A 373 21.59 15.11 -6.84
C LYS A 373 20.94 16.50 -6.95
N LYS A 374 19.78 16.59 -7.61
CA LYS A 374 19.05 17.85 -7.86
C LYS A 374 17.83 18.04 -6.95
N SER A 375 17.54 17.07 -6.08
CA SER A 375 16.45 17.11 -5.12
C SER A 375 17.04 17.06 -3.72
N ASP A 376 17.06 15.88 -3.10
CA ASP A 376 17.62 15.67 -1.77
C ASP A 376 18.90 14.81 -1.87
N PRO A 377 20.10 15.42 -1.90
CA PRO A 377 21.33 14.71 -2.19
C PRO A 377 21.83 13.91 -0.99
N ILE A 378 22.39 12.72 -1.26
CA ILE A 378 23.08 11.91 -0.25
C ILE A 378 24.60 12.05 -0.38
N SER A 379 25.33 11.74 0.68
CA SER A 379 26.79 11.92 0.76
C SER A 379 27.61 10.65 0.50
N SER A 380 27.01 9.47 0.70
CA SER A 380 27.75 8.20 0.72
C SER A 380 28.17 7.71 -0.66
N PHE A 381 27.32 7.89 -1.68
CA PHE A 381 27.60 7.51 -3.08
C PHE A 381 26.69 8.26 -4.06
N ALA A 382 26.96 8.15 -5.36
CA ALA A 382 26.09 8.72 -6.38
C ALA A 382 24.80 7.92 -6.49
N PHE A 383 23.67 8.52 -6.10
CA PHE A 383 22.38 7.84 -6.03
C PHE A 383 21.26 8.70 -6.60
N GLU A 384 20.36 8.06 -7.34
CA GLU A 384 19.09 8.62 -7.79
C GLU A 384 17.99 7.61 -7.44
N GLU A 385 17.07 8.01 -6.55
CA GLU A 385 15.96 7.18 -6.12
C GLU A 385 14.85 7.13 -7.17
N PHE A 386 14.56 8.26 -7.83
CA PHE A 386 13.51 8.33 -8.85
C PHE A 386 13.91 7.61 -10.13
N SER A 387 13.03 6.74 -10.61
CA SER A 387 13.11 6.20 -11.97
C SER A 387 11.81 6.47 -12.75
N ARG A 388 11.94 6.79 -14.05
CA ARG A 388 10.77 6.99 -14.92
C ARG A 388 9.92 5.72 -15.06
N GLY A 389 10.54 4.54 -14.94
CA GLY A 389 9.85 3.26 -15.00
C GLY A 389 8.94 3.01 -13.79
N GLU A 390 9.34 3.47 -12.60
CA GLU A 390 8.54 3.33 -11.37
C GLU A 390 7.54 4.48 -11.18
N GLY A 391 7.91 5.68 -11.61
CA GLY A 391 7.05 6.87 -11.50
C GLY A 391 6.69 7.15 -10.04
N LEU A 392 5.38 7.20 -9.76
CA LEU A 392 4.86 7.48 -8.41
C LEU A 392 4.99 6.31 -7.43
N ARG A 393 5.26 5.08 -7.91
CA ARG A 393 5.27 3.88 -7.06
C ARG A 393 6.41 3.86 -6.05
N GLY A 394 7.57 4.42 -6.40
CA GLY A 394 8.76 4.46 -5.54
C GLY A 394 8.80 5.63 -4.56
N MET A 395 7.73 6.42 -4.45
CA MET A 395 7.71 7.60 -3.58
C MET A 395 7.15 7.26 -2.19
N LEU A 396 7.56 8.04 -1.18
CA LEU A 396 7.03 7.88 0.17
C LEU A 396 5.74 8.68 0.36
N TRP A 397 4.65 7.94 0.55
CA TRP A 397 3.29 8.49 0.68
C TRP A 397 2.80 8.48 2.13
N GLY A 398 2.43 9.65 2.64
CA GLY A 398 1.77 9.84 3.93
C GLY A 398 0.27 9.69 3.87
N HIS A 399 -0.27 9.28 5.01
CA HIS A 399 -1.69 8.97 5.15
C HIS A 399 -2.56 10.23 5.24
N PRO A 400 -3.65 10.36 4.46
CA PRO A 400 -4.43 11.60 4.35
C PRO A 400 -5.13 12.04 5.65
N ALA A 401 -5.33 11.14 6.62
CA ALA A 401 -5.83 11.52 7.95
C ALA A 401 -4.92 12.54 8.66
N LEU A 402 -3.61 12.54 8.38
CA LEU A 402 -2.66 13.50 8.94
C LEU A 402 -2.96 14.92 8.43
N LEU A 403 -3.34 15.06 7.15
CA LEU A 403 -3.78 16.34 6.57
C LEU A 403 -5.05 16.83 7.26
N ALA A 404 -6.02 15.93 7.48
CA ALA A 404 -7.24 16.27 8.21
C ALA A 404 -6.93 16.77 9.63
N MET A 405 -5.97 16.16 10.33
CA MET A 405 -5.55 16.61 11.66
C MET A 405 -4.86 17.97 11.63
N CYS A 406 -4.04 18.26 10.61
CA CYS A 406 -3.46 19.60 10.45
C CYS A 406 -4.54 20.70 10.33
N VAL A 407 -5.71 20.37 9.77
CA VAL A 407 -6.84 21.30 9.68
C VAL A 407 -7.65 21.34 10.97
N LEU A 408 -8.02 20.17 11.52
CA LEU A 408 -8.97 20.06 12.63
C LEU A 408 -8.36 20.42 13.99
N ALA A 409 -7.06 20.20 14.16
CA ALA A 409 -6.35 20.51 15.39
C ALA A 409 -6.09 22.01 15.56
N VAL A 410 -6.14 22.78 14.46
CA VAL A 410 -5.88 24.22 14.45
C VAL A 410 -7.19 25.00 14.40
N ARG A 411 -7.40 25.92 15.34
CA ARG A 411 -8.60 26.75 15.36
C ARG A 411 -8.67 27.63 14.11
N GLY A 412 -9.71 27.43 13.29
CA GLY A 412 -9.84 28.14 12.01
C GLY A 412 -8.92 27.62 10.91
N GLY A 413 -8.43 26.37 11.05
CA GLY A 413 -7.60 25.70 10.07
C GLY A 413 -8.19 25.76 8.66
N GLN A 414 -7.31 25.98 7.69
CA GLN A 414 -7.70 26.07 6.29
C GLN A 414 -7.63 24.69 5.64
N LEU A 415 -8.53 24.42 4.68
CA LEU A 415 -8.52 23.17 3.91
C LEU A 415 -7.32 23.07 2.95
N ALA A 416 -6.55 24.14 2.77
CA ALA A 416 -5.34 24.14 1.97
C ALA A 416 -4.12 23.95 2.86
N ILE A 417 -3.21 23.08 2.43
CA ILE A 417 -2.00 22.72 3.15
C ILE A 417 -0.84 22.86 2.18
N ASP A 418 0.09 23.73 2.56
CA ASP A 418 1.24 24.13 1.76
C ASP A 418 2.52 23.47 2.31
N ASP A 419 3.66 23.76 1.67
CA ASP A 419 4.99 23.29 2.07
C ASP A 419 5.08 21.75 2.12
N LEU A 420 4.54 21.11 1.10
CA LEU A 420 4.62 19.67 0.90
C LEU A 420 5.81 19.30 0.01
N ALA A 421 6.34 18.10 0.23
CA ALA A 421 7.30 17.53 -0.70
C ALA A 421 6.70 17.36 -2.10
N PHE A 422 7.53 17.61 -3.11
CA PHE A 422 7.20 17.42 -4.51
C PHE A 422 8.47 17.14 -5.31
N HIS A 423 8.33 16.59 -6.52
CA HIS A 423 9.45 16.17 -7.35
C HIS A 423 9.30 16.64 -8.80
N HIS A 424 10.42 17.06 -9.38
CA HIS A 424 10.53 17.36 -10.81
C HIS A 424 11.44 16.35 -11.49
N PHE A 425 11.01 15.86 -12.65
CA PHE A 425 11.85 15.03 -13.50
C PHE A 425 11.95 15.63 -14.91
N ARG A 426 13.01 15.24 -15.63
CA ARG A 426 13.12 15.55 -17.06
C ARG A 426 12.43 14.46 -17.87
N ASP A 427 11.50 14.85 -18.73
CA ASP A 427 10.81 13.92 -19.60
C ASP A 427 11.65 13.50 -20.82
N LYS A 428 11.03 12.81 -21.78
CA LYS A 428 11.70 12.31 -22.99
C LYS A 428 12.14 13.43 -23.94
N ASP A 429 11.50 14.59 -23.87
CA ASP A 429 11.76 15.73 -24.73
C ASP A 429 12.74 16.72 -24.07
N GLY A 430 13.12 16.44 -22.81
CA GLY A 430 14.09 17.22 -22.03
C GLY A 430 13.45 18.27 -21.14
N ASP A 431 12.12 18.36 -21.15
CA ASP A 431 11.36 19.35 -20.39
C ASP A 431 11.22 18.95 -18.92
N SER A 432 11.24 19.96 -18.04
CA SER A 432 11.07 19.77 -16.60
C SER A 432 9.60 19.62 -16.27
N THR A 433 9.18 18.41 -15.92
CA THR A 433 7.81 18.08 -15.54
C THR A 433 7.71 17.89 -14.03
N ALA A 434 6.77 18.61 -13.40
CA ALA A 434 6.44 18.43 -11.99
C ALA A 434 5.48 17.24 -11.81
N LEU A 435 5.82 16.34 -10.89
CA LEU A 435 4.91 15.30 -10.43
C LEU A 435 3.97 15.86 -9.35
N PRO A 436 2.73 15.35 -9.26
CA PRO A 436 1.82 15.76 -8.19
C PRO A 436 2.39 15.37 -6.82
N CYS A 437 2.08 16.17 -5.80
CA CYS A 437 2.37 15.85 -4.40
C CYS A 437 1.39 14.81 -3.79
N THR A 438 0.61 14.12 -4.63
CA THR A 438 -0.30 13.03 -4.26
C THR A 438 -0.08 11.82 -5.17
N ASP A 439 -0.35 10.61 -4.69
CA ASP A 439 -0.17 9.37 -5.47
C ASP A 439 -1.18 9.22 -6.61
N ARG A 440 -2.26 10.02 -6.58
CA ARG A 440 -3.18 10.21 -7.69
C ARG A 440 -3.56 11.68 -7.81
N LEU A 441 -3.68 12.19 -9.04
CA LEU A 441 -4.17 13.54 -9.27
C LEU A 441 -5.71 13.53 -9.31
N ILE A 442 -6.34 14.21 -8.35
CA ILE A 442 -7.80 14.37 -8.28
C ILE A 442 -8.19 15.77 -8.74
N GLY A 443 -8.93 15.84 -9.85
CA GLY A 443 -9.60 17.06 -10.31
C GLY A 443 -10.97 17.27 -9.66
N THR A 444 -11.62 18.39 -9.97
CA THR A 444 -12.93 18.76 -9.42
C THR A 444 -14.04 17.74 -9.72
N ASP A 445 -14.03 17.17 -10.93
CA ASP A 445 -15.03 16.16 -11.34
C ASP A 445 -14.85 14.86 -10.56
N ALA A 446 -13.60 14.39 -10.42
CA ALA A 446 -13.26 13.21 -9.63
C ALA A 446 -13.57 13.44 -8.14
N ALA A 447 -13.28 14.63 -7.59
CA ALA A 447 -13.66 15.00 -6.23
C ALA A 447 -15.18 14.99 -6.02
N SER A 448 -15.94 15.43 -7.02
CA SER A 448 -17.41 15.40 -6.97
C SER A 448 -17.96 13.97 -6.98
N LEU A 449 -17.30 13.05 -7.70
CA LEU A 449 -17.64 11.63 -7.69
C LEU A 449 -17.31 10.96 -6.36
N LEU A 450 -16.12 11.22 -5.82
CA LEU A 450 -15.73 10.75 -4.49
C LEU A 450 -16.72 11.20 -3.41
N ARG A 451 -17.14 12.47 -3.46
CA ARG A 451 -18.14 13.04 -2.55
C ARG A 451 -19.48 12.30 -2.62
N ALA A 452 -19.90 11.81 -3.80
CA ALA A 452 -21.13 11.03 -3.93
C ALA A 452 -21.08 9.72 -3.12
N TYR A 453 -19.89 9.22 -2.77
CA TYR A 453 -19.65 8.08 -1.90
C TYR A 453 -19.22 8.48 -0.47
N GLY A 454 -19.25 9.76 -0.12
CA GLY A 454 -18.81 10.23 1.19
C GLY A 454 -17.29 10.25 1.39
N ILE A 455 -16.52 10.25 0.31
CA ILE A 455 -15.06 10.29 0.34
C ILE A 455 -14.59 11.72 0.06
N ASN A 456 -13.79 12.28 0.97
CA ASN A 456 -13.22 13.61 0.83
C ASN A 456 -11.94 13.54 -0.03
N GLY A 457 -11.96 14.19 -1.20
CA GLY A 457 -10.83 14.22 -2.12
C GLY A 457 -9.67 15.09 -1.62
N VAL A 458 -8.43 14.59 -1.69
CA VAL A 458 -7.19 15.36 -1.54
C VAL A 458 -6.74 15.84 -2.93
N MET A 459 -6.83 17.13 -3.19
CA MET A 459 -6.57 17.72 -4.50
C MET A 459 -5.20 18.39 -4.52
N ALA A 460 -4.22 17.80 -5.23
CA ALA A 460 -2.94 18.44 -5.48
C ALA A 460 -3.06 19.59 -6.49
N TYR A 461 -2.36 20.70 -6.23
CA TYR A 461 -2.16 21.76 -7.21
C TYR A 461 -1.03 21.34 -8.16
N LYS A 462 -1.32 21.34 -9.46
CA LYS A 462 -0.36 20.88 -10.47
C LYS A 462 0.87 21.80 -10.47
N GLY A 463 2.04 21.23 -10.16
CA GLY A 463 3.30 21.96 -10.15
C GLY A 463 3.57 22.78 -8.88
N GLU A 464 2.77 22.62 -7.84
CA GLU A 464 2.93 23.30 -6.57
C GLU A 464 3.08 22.32 -5.40
N ALA A 465 3.84 22.73 -4.39
CA ALA A 465 4.04 22.04 -3.12
C ALA A 465 2.80 22.14 -2.20
N ARG A 466 1.61 21.87 -2.73
CA ARG A 466 0.34 22.20 -2.09
C ARG A 466 -0.77 21.21 -2.43
N VAL A 467 -1.57 20.89 -1.41
CA VAL A 467 -2.88 20.21 -1.58
C VAL A 467 -4.01 21.04 -1.00
N ARG A 468 -5.23 20.73 -1.44
CA ARG A 468 -6.47 21.18 -0.80
C ARG A 468 -7.40 20.00 -0.57
N LEU A 469 -7.96 19.93 0.63
CA LEU A 469 -9.05 19.02 0.92
C LEU A 469 -10.33 19.55 0.29
N ALA A 470 -11.01 18.73 -0.51
CA ALA A 470 -12.30 19.07 -1.12
C ALA A 470 -13.39 19.32 -0.06
N GLY A 471 -13.23 18.72 1.11
CA GLY A 471 -14.08 18.87 2.29
C GLY A 471 -13.50 18.10 3.47
N LEU A 472 -14.15 18.22 4.62
CA LEU A 472 -13.93 17.41 5.81
C LEU A 472 -15.30 17.04 6.40
N GLU A 473 -16.08 16.34 5.58
CA GLU A 473 -17.42 15.88 5.91
C GLU A 473 -17.38 14.42 6.34
N ALA A 474 -18.40 14.03 7.11
CA ALA A 474 -18.65 12.64 7.40
C ALA A 474 -19.14 11.90 6.14
N ILE A 475 -19.10 10.57 6.16
CA ILE A 475 -19.45 9.75 4.99
C ILE A 475 -20.89 9.97 4.49
N ASN A 476 -21.80 10.38 5.38
CA ASN A 476 -23.18 10.70 5.04
C ASN A 476 -23.38 12.13 4.50
N GLY A 477 -22.32 12.92 4.37
CA GLY A 477 -22.35 14.32 3.92
C GLY A 477 -22.67 15.34 5.02
N ASP A 478 -22.91 14.90 6.25
CA ASP A 478 -23.06 15.80 7.39
C ASP A 478 -21.69 16.37 7.81
N GLY A 479 -21.69 17.43 8.62
CA GLY A 479 -20.48 17.85 9.33
C GLY A 479 -19.99 16.75 10.29
N LEU A 480 -18.68 16.67 10.51
CA LEU A 480 -18.10 15.68 11.43
C LEU A 480 -18.63 15.87 12.85
N ALA A 481 -19.18 14.80 13.42
CA ALA A 481 -19.61 14.77 14.81
C ALA A 481 -18.37 14.71 15.71
N SER A 482 -17.95 15.86 16.23
CA SER A 482 -16.93 15.93 17.29
C SER A 482 -17.54 16.49 18.57
N SER A 483 -17.09 15.95 19.71
CA SER A 483 -17.43 16.45 21.04
C SER A 483 -17.21 17.95 21.28
N THR A 484 -16.41 18.62 20.43
CA THR A 484 -16.01 20.02 20.57
C THR A 484 -16.83 21.01 19.73
N GLY A 485 -17.80 20.56 18.91
CA GLY A 485 -18.70 21.47 18.19
C GLY A 485 -19.73 20.80 17.26
N ALA A 486 -20.96 21.34 17.26
CA ALA A 486 -22.18 20.96 16.49
C ALA A 486 -23.16 19.95 17.17
N PRO A 487 -24.48 20.05 16.89
CA PRO A 487 -25.52 19.34 17.66
C PRO A 487 -25.49 17.83 17.44
N ARG A 488 -25.74 17.11 18.53
CA ARG A 488 -25.57 15.66 18.69
C ARG A 488 -26.74 14.89 18.04
N LYS A 489 -26.45 13.92 17.18
CA LYS A 489 -27.29 12.70 17.10
C LYS A 489 -26.86 11.80 18.27
N ALA A 490 -27.82 11.28 19.03
CA ALA A 490 -27.52 10.32 20.09
C ALA A 490 -26.91 9.06 19.46
N ALA A 491 -25.86 8.51 20.07
CA ALA A 491 -25.30 7.22 19.64
C ALA A 491 -26.41 6.16 19.69
N SER A 492 -26.44 5.25 18.71
CA SER A 492 -27.52 4.25 18.66
C SER A 492 -27.31 3.15 19.71
N ASP A 493 -28.32 2.87 20.53
CA ASP A 493 -28.42 1.65 21.33
C ASP A 493 -29.01 0.54 20.44
N SER A 494 -28.15 -0.13 19.68
CA SER A 494 -28.59 -0.96 18.54
C SER A 494 -28.97 -2.40 18.90
N ARG A 495 -29.06 -2.79 20.19
CA ARG A 495 -29.53 -4.14 20.55
C ARG A 495 -30.97 -4.41 20.11
N ALA A 496 -31.77 -3.37 19.86
CA ALA A 496 -33.13 -3.51 19.32
C ALA A 496 -33.18 -3.80 17.80
N ASP A 497 -32.15 -3.41 17.02
CA ASP A 497 -32.15 -3.53 15.55
C ASP A 497 -31.51 -4.83 15.04
N VAL A 498 -30.65 -5.48 15.83
CA VAL A 498 -30.00 -6.76 15.47
C VAL A 498 -31.04 -7.89 15.29
N GLY A 499 -32.24 -7.75 15.87
CA GLY A 499 -33.36 -8.67 15.69
C GLY A 499 -34.29 -8.35 14.52
N ALA A 500 -34.31 -7.11 14.02
CA ALA A 500 -35.29 -6.63 13.04
C ALA A 500 -34.77 -6.61 11.59
N SER A 501 -33.44 -6.57 11.40
CA SER A 501 -32.83 -6.42 10.07
C SER A 501 -32.64 -7.72 9.27
N ARG A 502 -33.27 -8.84 9.67
CA ARG A 502 -33.25 -10.09 8.87
C ARG A 502 -34.22 -10.09 7.69
N ASP A 503 -35.19 -9.17 7.67
CA ASP A 503 -36.30 -9.20 6.69
C ASP A 503 -36.31 -8.05 5.67
N GLN A 504 -35.31 -7.16 5.66
CA GLN A 504 -35.17 -6.21 4.54
C GLN A 504 -34.54 -6.89 3.33
N ARG A 505 -35.31 -7.76 2.67
CA ARG A 505 -35.01 -8.17 1.29
C ARG A 505 -35.24 -6.98 0.39
N VAL A 506 -34.18 -6.54 -0.28
CA VAL A 506 -34.31 -5.63 -1.41
C VAL A 506 -34.89 -6.42 -2.59
N THR A 507 -36.20 -6.36 -2.79
CA THR A 507 -36.86 -6.88 -4.00
C THR A 507 -37.18 -5.72 -4.93
N THR A 508 -36.66 -5.72 -6.15
CA THR A 508 -37.17 -4.85 -7.21
C THR A 508 -37.24 -5.61 -8.52
N ASP A 509 -38.47 -5.74 -9.03
CA ASP A 509 -38.81 -6.21 -10.36
C ASP A 509 -38.14 -5.36 -11.43
N TRP A 510 -37.41 -6.01 -12.34
CA TRP A 510 -36.84 -5.35 -13.51
C TRP A 510 -37.45 -5.92 -14.79
N ALA A 511 -38.15 -5.06 -15.54
CA ALA A 511 -38.46 -5.28 -16.95
C ALA A 511 -37.48 -4.48 -17.83
N PRO A 512 -36.78 -5.09 -18.80
CA PRO A 512 -35.84 -4.38 -19.67
C PRO A 512 -36.60 -3.51 -20.67
N ALA A 513 -36.33 -2.20 -20.68
CA ALA A 513 -36.80 -1.30 -21.72
C ALA A 513 -36.00 -1.49 -23.02
N ALA A 514 -36.72 -1.57 -24.14
CA ALA A 514 -36.22 -1.82 -25.48
C ALA A 514 -35.23 -0.74 -25.97
N ARG A 515 -34.21 -1.18 -26.71
CA ARG A 515 -33.19 -0.34 -27.33
C ARG A 515 -33.79 0.43 -28.51
N SER A 516 -33.63 1.76 -28.54
CA SER A 516 -33.69 2.53 -29.79
C SER A 516 -32.27 2.81 -30.28
N ALA A 517 -32.04 2.47 -31.55
CA ALA A 517 -30.78 2.68 -32.25
C ALA A 517 -30.63 4.16 -32.62
N GLY A 518 -29.52 4.76 -32.22
CA GLY A 518 -29.09 6.09 -32.64
C GLY A 518 -27.57 6.17 -32.58
N SER A 519 -26.93 6.09 -33.74
CA SER A 519 -25.50 6.22 -33.92
C SER A 519 -25.06 7.68 -33.81
N VAL A 520 -24.14 7.97 -32.90
CA VAL A 520 -23.31 9.18 -32.95
C VAL A 520 -21.88 8.77 -32.65
N GLN A 521 -21.02 8.81 -33.66
CA GLN A 521 -19.57 8.79 -33.51
C GLN A 521 -19.13 10.12 -32.94
N MET A 522 -18.32 10.12 -31.87
CA MET A 522 -17.38 11.20 -31.57
C MET A 522 -16.16 10.60 -30.84
N SER A 523 -15.00 10.90 -31.39
CA SER A 523 -13.67 10.37 -31.07
C SER A 523 -13.16 10.91 -29.73
N ALA A 524 -12.61 10.03 -28.88
CA ALA A 524 -11.88 10.39 -27.67
C ALA A 524 -10.36 10.21 -27.89
N PRO A 525 -9.48 11.11 -27.41
CA PRO A 525 -8.04 10.86 -27.41
C PRO A 525 -7.68 9.94 -26.24
N ALA A 526 -7.17 8.75 -26.56
CA ALA A 526 -6.56 7.84 -25.59
C ALA A 526 -5.15 8.32 -25.25
N GLN A 527 -4.89 8.65 -23.98
CA GLN A 527 -3.54 8.69 -23.46
C GLN A 527 -3.08 7.25 -23.20
N ARG A 528 -2.42 6.65 -24.19
CA ARG A 528 -1.63 5.43 -24.03
C ARG A 528 -0.28 5.81 -23.44
N LEU A 529 0.01 5.37 -22.22
CA LEU A 529 1.38 5.26 -21.73
C LEU A 529 1.96 3.96 -22.29
N ALA A 530 3.10 4.08 -22.97
CA ALA A 530 3.71 3.07 -23.81
C ALA A 530 4.26 1.86 -23.02
N GLU A 531 4.34 0.73 -23.73
CA GLU A 531 4.95 -0.55 -23.38
C GLU A 531 6.47 -0.43 -23.13
N PRO A 532 7.10 -1.38 -22.41
CA PRO A 532 8.53 -1.33 -22.13
C PRO A 532 9.34 -1.80 -23.35
N GLU A 533 10.29 -1.00 -23.81
CA GLU A 533 11.20 -1.39 -24.90
C GLU A 533 12.62 -1.72 -24.40
N ALA A 534 13.22 -2.67 -25.12
CA ALA A 534 14.52 -3.28 -24.94
C ALA A 534 15.70 -2.29 -25.08
N ALA A 535 16.80 -2.65 -24.43
CA ALA A 535 18.05 -1.90 -24.42
C ALA A 535 18.68 -1.77 -25.81
N ALA A 536 19.12 -0.55 -26.17
CA ALA A 536 19.99 -0.27 -27.29
C ALA A 536 21.38 0.18 -26.80
N PRO A 537 22.49 -0.21 -27.47
CA PRO A 537 23.83 0.20 -27.09
C PRO A 537 24.28 1.52 -27.75
N ALA A 538 25.39 2.04 -27.23
CA ALA A 538 25.93 3.39 -27.40
C ALA A 538 26.55 3.73 -28.78
N ALA A 539 26.62 5.04 -29.06
CA ALA A 539 27.24 5.74 -30.20
C ALA A 539 28.79 5.65 -30.19
N ALA A 540 29.59 6.01 -31.22
CA ALA A 540 29.43 6.90 -32.37
C ALA A 540 30.55 6.68 -33.42
N ALA A 541 30.30 6.97 -34.71
CA ALA A 541 31.20 7.68 -35.65
C ALA A 541 30.53 7.81 -37.05
N ALA A 542 30.74 8.94 -37.73
CA ALA A 542 30.22 9.28 -39.08
C ALA A 542 31.40 9.49 -40.07
N PRO A 543 31.21 9.79 -41.38
CA PRO A 543 30.15 9.41 -42.35
C PRO A 543 30.72 8.80 -43.66
N ALA A 544 29.91 8.13 -44.50
CA ALA A 544 30.19 7.95 -45.95
C ALA A 544 28.94 7.54 -46.75
N GLU A 545 28.98 7.85 -48.04
CA GLU A 545 27.91 7.91 -49.04
C GLU A 545 27.31 6.56 -49.51
N ALA A 546 26.02 6.65 -49.90
CA ALA A 546 25.34 6.01 -51.04
C ALA A 546 25.73 4.58 -51.49
N VAL A 547 24.85 3.60 -51.22
CA VAL A 547 24.43 2.56 -52.20
C VAL A 547 23.10 1.95 -51.74
N ASP A 548 22.02 2.08 -52.52
CA ASP A 548 20.69 1.51 -52.25
C ASP A 548 20.12 0.83 -53.51
N ASP A 549 20.86 -0.15 -54.05
CA ASP A 549 20.47 -0.88 -55.28
C ASP A 549 20.54 -2.42 -55.17
N GLU A 550 20.99 -3.00 -54.04
CA GLU A 550 21.07 -4.47 -53.89
C GLU A 550 19.87 -5.10 -53.16
N LEU A 551 19.07 -4.32 -52.41
CA LEU A 551 17.90 -4.84 -51.69
C LEU A 551 16.66 -4.97 -52.59
N ALA A 552 16.59 -4.17 -53.66
CA ALA A 552 15.49 -4.22 -54.64
C ALA A 552 15.59 -5.41 -55.61
N ALA A 553 16.78 -5.96 -55.83
CA ALA A 553 16.99 -7.11 -56.72
C ALA A 553 16.61 -8.46 -56.09
N LEU A 554 16.58 -8.56 -54.75
CA LEU A 554 16.24 -9.78 -54.02
C LEU A 554 14.73 -10.00 -53.84
N LEU A 555 13.92 -8.94 -53.96
CA LEU A 555 12.46 -9.01 -53.82
C LEU A 555 11.73 -9.31 -55.14
N ALA A 556 12.44 -9.34 -56.28
CA ALA A 556 11.87 -9.57 -57.60
C ALA A 556 11.93 -11.04 -58.09
N GLN A 557 12.37 -12.00 -57.27
CA GLN A 557 12.53 -13.42 -57.66
C GLN A 557 11.51 -14.39 -57.05
N LEU A 558 10.45 -13.91 -56.38
CA LEU A 558 9.50 -14.81 -55.69
C LEU A 558 8.04 -14.74 -56.16
N ASP A 559 7.73 -14.00 -57.22
CA ASP A 559 6.39 -14.01 -57.83
C ASP A 559 6.50 -14.26 -59.33
N ASP A 560 6.32 -15.52 -59.76
CA ASP A 560 5.56 -15.75 -61.00
C ASP A 560 4.96 -17.17 -61.12
N SER A 561 3.70 -17.17 -61.54
CA SER A 561 3.02 -18.16 -62.41
C SER A 561 2.27 -19.39 -61.82
N THR A 562 0.96 -19.16 -61.66
CA THR A 562 -0.26 -20.02 -61.79
C THR A 562 -0.40 -20.74 -63.18
N PRO A 563 -1.50 -21.45 -63.60
CA PRO A 563 -2.62 -22.14 -62.92
C PRO A 563 -3.13 -23.51 -63.54
N ALA A 564 -4.02 -24.20 -62.78
CA ALA A 564 -5.28 -24.93 -63.11
C ALA A 564 -5.42 -26.11 -64.12
N GLU A 565 -6.02 -27.23 -63.68
CA GLU A 565 -7.34 -27.74 -64.15
C GLU A 565 -7.92 -28.90 -63.27
N ALA A 566 -9.25 -29.09 -63.38
CA ALA A 566 -10.21 -29.69 -62.44
C ALA A 566 -10.35 -31.24 -62.45
N ALA A 567 -10.85 -31.82 -61.34
CA ALA A 567 -11.84 -32.91 -61.34
C ALA A 567 -12.54 -33.07 -59.97
N GLU A 568 -13.88 -33.15 -60.00
CA GLU A 568 -14.80 -33.35 -58.87
C GLU A 568 -14.76 -34.77 -58.26
N ALA A 569 -14.87 -34.89 -56.94
CA ALA A 569 -15.61 -35.97 -56.26
C ALA A 569 -15.75 -35.75 -54.74
N LYS A 570 -17.01 -35.65 -54.29
CA LYS A 570 -17.60 -36.05 -52.98
C LYS A 570 -16.78 -35.80 -51.69
N GLY A 571 -17.19 -34.76 -50.95
CA GLY A 571 -16.78 -34.51 -49.56
C GLY A 571 -17.63 -35.30 -48.57
N GLU A 572 -17.01 -36.29 -47.96
CA GLU A 572 -17.39 -36.96 -46.70
C GLU A 572 -16.25 -36.61 -45.73
N GLU A 573 -16.61 -36.02 -44.59
CA GLU A 573 -15.72 -35.33 -43.65
C GLU A 573 -15.00 -36.31 -42.70
N PRO A 574 -13.66 -36.22 -42.55
CA PRO A 574 -12.96 -36.76 -41.39
C PRO A 574 -12.10 -35.70 -40.66
N PRO A 575 -11.66 -36.00 -39.41
CA PRO A 575 -11.63 -35.06 -38.30
C PRO A 575 -10.28 -34.37 -38.06
N PRO A 576 -10.24 -33.36 -37.16
CA PRO A 576 -9.00 -32.69 -36.77
C PRO A 576 -8.11 -33.59 -35.89
N PRO A 577 -6.78 -33.45 -35.95
CA PRO A 577 -5.87 -34.13 -35.03
C PRO A 577 -5.65 -33.33 -33.73
N ALA A 578 -5.83 -34.07 -32.63
CA ALA A 578 -5.13 -34.04 -31.35
C ALA A 578 -5.16 -32.74 -30.51
N GLU A 579 -6.22 -32.64 -29.70
CA GLU A 579 -6.11 -32.12 -28.32
C GLU A 579 -5.38 -33.15 -27.46
N GLU A 580 -4.29 -32.73 -26.80
CA GLU A 580 -3.78 -33.44 -25.62
C GLU A 580 -4.69 -33.15 -24.42
N ALA A 581 -5.01 -34.24 -23.74
CA ALA A 581 -6.11 -34.41 -22.80
C ALA A 581 -5.80 -33.86 -21.39
N PRO A 582 -6.85 -33.69 -20.55
CA PRO A 582 -6.77 -33.04 -19.25
C PRO A 582 -6.25 -33.94 -18.13
N ALA A 583 -5.74 -33.29 -17.08
CA ALA A 583 -5.30 -33.90 -15.84
C ALA A 583 -6.42 -34.72 -15.17
N ALA A 584 -6.05 -35.94 -14.80
CA ALA A 584 -6.88 -36.96 -14.20
C ALA A 584 -7.33 -36.63 -12.76
N ALA A 585 -8.52 -37.09 -12.43
CA ALA A 585 -9.00 -37.26 -11.05
C ALA A 585 -8.09 -38.24 -10.30
N ALA A 586 -7.63 -37.85 -9.11
CA ALA A 586 -6.92 -38.72 -8.20
C ALA A 586 -7.87 -39.81 -7.67
N ALA A 587 -7.54 -41.06 -7.98
CA ALA A 587 -8.10 -42.24 -7.34
C ALA A 587 -7.51 -42.39 -5.93
N GLU A 588 -8.33 -42.81 -4.98
CA GLU A 588 -7.94 -43.21 -3.63
C GLU A 588 -6.93 -44.38 -3.70
N GLU A 589 -5.74 -44.18 -3.15
CA GLU A 589 -4.80 -45.27 -2.88
C GLU A 589 -5.27 -46.06 -1.65
N PRO A 590 -5.16 -47.40 -1.64
CA PRO A 590 -5.51 -48.21 -0.49
C PRO A 590 -4.56 -47.96 0.68
N MET A 591 -5.15 -47.85 1.87
CA MET A 591 -4.47 -47.63 3.15
C MET A 591 -3.41 -48.70 3.43
N ASP A 592 -2.28 -48.28 4.00
CA ASP A 592 -1.18 -49.15 4.43
C ASP A 592 -1.67 -50.20 5.46
N PRO A 593 -1.49 -51.51 5.21
CA PRO A 593 -1.91 -52.58 6.11
C PRO A 593 -1.25 -52.51 7.50
N ASP A 594 -0.08 -51.88 7.64
CA ASP A 594 0.57 -51.70 8.94
C ASP A 594 -0.12 -50.58 9.75
N LEU A 595 -0.71 -49.59 9.08
CA LEU A 595 -1.50 -48.53 9.71
C LEU A 595 -2.89 -49.04 10.15
N GLU A 596 -3.47 -49.95 9.37
CA GLU A 596 -4.76 -50.58 9.67
C GLU A 596 -4.68 -51.53 10.88
N ALA A 597 -3.52 -52.16 11.10
CA ALA A 597 -3.25 -52.96 12.29
C ALA A 597 -3.07 -52.09 13.55
N LEU A 598 -2.42 -50.93 13.42
CA LEU A 598 -2.16 -49.99 14.52
C LEU A 598 -3.44 -49.30 15.01
N LEU A 599 -4.36 -48.98 14.09
CA LEU A 599 -5.67 -48.41 14.42
C LEU A 599 -6.61 -49.42 15.10
N LYS A 600 -6.40 -50.72 14.90
CA LYS A 600 -7.16 -51.80 15.57
C LYS A 600 -6.72 -52.06 17.01
N GLU A 601 -5.48 -51.73 17.36
CA GLU A 601 -4.98 -51.87 18.73
C GLU A 601 -5.32 -50.67 19.64
N LEU A 602 -5.71 -49.53 19.06
CA LEU A 602 -5.95 -48.29 19.80
C LEU A 602 -7.42 -47.99 20.14
N GLY A 603 -8.36 -48.82 19.69
CA GLY A 603 -9.78 -48.77 20.07
C GLY A 603 -10.63 -47.82 19.26
#